data_AF-A0A2V7X4I5-F1
#
_entry.id   AF-A0A2V7X4I5-F1
#
_cell.length_a   1.000
_cell.length_b   1.000
_cell.length_c   1.000
_cell.angle_alpha   90.00
_cell.angle_beta   90.00
_cell.angle_gamma   90.00
#
_symmetry.space_group_name_H-M   'P 1'
#
loop_
_entity.id
_entity.type
_entity.pdbx_description
1 polymer ?
#
loop_
_entity_poly.entity_id
_entity_poly.type
_entity_poly.pdbx_seq_one_letter_code
_entity_poly.pdbx_strand_id
1 'polypeptide(L)'
;MVGLAVVAGVAVGSWGCSAADVAQAVNSALEDCSTLGRVQFVRTTLRDIYYWYKELPDPDPASFSSPDAYLEAVRYKALDHTYSFITDRASNDAFFSDSQFIGFGFGTMLVTSDDWRVTEVYPASPAAEAGLERGAHILVVNGRALASLVSTGDINTIFGPSTVGTVGTMQFRDVGGTVHDVQMTKRVVTIPTASLTRTFASGGRVVGYINFRNFVTPATAALDQAFAQLESAGANELVLDLRYNGGGLVSVAQQLTSLIGGSRTSGKLFVQ
;
A
#
# COMPACT_ATOMS: atom_id res chain seq x y z
N MET A 1 -7.52 -1.51 20.91
CA MET A 1 -8.59 -0.96 21.77
C MET A 1 -8.03 0.24 22.50
N VAL A 2 -8.25 1.45 21.96
CA VAL A 2 -7.98 2.71 22.68
C VAL A 2 -9.29 3.48 22.57
N GLY A 3 -10.04 3.52 23.67
CA GLY A 3 -11.23 4.34 23.80
C GLY A 3 -10.80 5.77 24.08
N LEU A 4 -11.22 6.70 23.22
CA LEU A 4 -11.09 8.12 23.46
C LEU A 4 -12.50 8.68 23.65
N ALA A 5 -12.81 9.10 24.88
CA ALA A 5 -14.07 9.75 25.23
C ALA A 5 -14.04 11.20 24.72
N VAL A 6 -14.93 11.53 23.79
CA VAL A 6 -15.18 12.92 23.36
C VAL A 6 -16.24 13.52 24.28
N VAL A 7 -15.85 14.47 25.13
CA VAL A 7 -16.80 15.39 25.78
C VAL A 7 -16.94 16.60 24.87
N ALA A 8 -17.93 16.58 23.98
CA ALA A 8 -18.33 17.75 23.22
C ALA A 8 -19.22 18.63 24.11
N GLY A 9 -18.66 19.73 24.62
CA GLY A 9 -19.44 20.78 25.27
C GLY A 9 -20.19 21.59 24.22
N VAL A 10 -21.43 21.21 23.91
CA VAL A 10 -22.39 22.07 23.21
C VAL A 10 -23.44 22.49 24.22
N ALA A 11 -23.43 23.78 24.58
CA ALA A 11 -24.54 24.38 25.32
C ALA A 11 -25.72 24.54 24.34
N VAL A 12 -26.62 23.56 24.31
CA VAL A 12 -27.95 23.71 23.71
C VAL A 12 -28.95 23.75 24.85
N GLY A 13 -29.82 24.77 24.81
CA GLY A 13 -30.92 24.93 25.74
C GLY A 13 -31.73 23.65 25.89
N SER A 14 -32.11 23.39 27.13
CA SER A 14 -32.93 22.27 27.60
C SER A 14 -33.98 21.86 26.56
N TRP A 15 -33.81 20.67 25.98
CA TRP A 15 -34.73 19.51 25.98
C TRP A 15 -33.84 18.27 25.83
N GLY A 16 -34.14 17.21 26.58
CA GLY A 16 -33.20 16.13 26.92
C GLY A 16 -32.59 15.40 25.73
N CYS A 17 -31.29 15.59 25.52
CA CYS A 17 -30.41 14.60 24.92
C CYS A 17 -29.42 14.19 26.00
N SER A 18 -29.52 12.95 26.47
CA SER A 18 -28.56 12.40 27.42
C SER A 18 -27.23 12.15 26.71
N ALA A 19 -26.12 12.06 27.46
CA ALA A 19 -24.83 11.65 26.89
C ALA A 19 -24.90 10.25 26.23
N ALA A 20 -25.86 9.40 26.67
CA ALA A 20 -26.14 8.12 26.05
C ALA A 20 -26.84 8.28 24.68
N ASP A 21 -27.77 9.24 24.55
CA ASP A 21 -28.42 9.54 23.26
C ASP A 21 -27.41 10.13 22.26
N VAL A 22 -26.48 10.97 22.73
CA VAL A 22 -25.38 11.50 21.92
C VAL A 22 -24.42 10.36 21.53
N ALA A 23 -24.02 9.50 22.47
CA ALA A 23 -23.15 8.36 22.18
C ALA A 23 -23.82 7.37 21.21
N GLN A 24 -25.13 7.13 21.36
CA GLN A 24 -25.88 6.24 20.49
C GLN A 24 -26.12 6.85 19.10
N ALA A 25 -26.35 8.16 19.00
CA ALA A 25 -26.42 8.86 17.72
C ALA A 25 -25.05 8.89 17.00
N VAL A 26 -23.96 9.08 17.74
CA VAL A 26 -22.60 8.98 17.21
C VAL A 26 -22.30 7.56 16.76
N ASN A 27 -22.67 6.54 17.55
CA ASN A 27 -22.47 5.14 17.17
C ASN A 27 -23.34 4.75 15.96
N SER A 28 -24.57 5.25 15.89
CA SER A 28 -25.48 5.03 14.75
C SER A 28 -25.00 5.74 13.48
N ALA A 29 -24.37 6.91 13.60
CA ALA A 29 -23.74 7.61 12.48
C ALA A 29 -22.42 6.96 12.02
N LEU A 30 -21.71 6.27 12.91
CA LEU A 30 -20.53 5.46 12.59
C LEU A 30 -20.89 4.10 11.97
N GLU A 31 -22.12 3.62 12.15
CA GLU A 31 -22.64 2.36 11.59
C GLU A 31 -23.50 2.56 10.32
N ASP A 32 -23.72 3.81 9.88
CA ASP A 32 -24.46 4.09 8.66
C ASP A 32 -23.63 3.75 7.41
N CYS A 33 -23.92 2.60 6.82
CA CYS A 33 -23.31 2.14 5.57
C CYS A 33 -23.90 2.81 4.31
N SER A 34 -24.85 3.75 4.45
CA SER A 34 -25.35 4.53 3.31
C SER A 34 -24.25 5.36 2.66
N THR A 35 -24.47 5.83 1.43
CA THR A 35 -23.52 6.75 0.78
C THR A 35 -23.29 7.99 1.63
N LEU A 36 -24.34 8.56 2.21
CA LEU A 36 -24.24 9.74 3.06
C LEU A 36 -23.44 9.44 4.33
N GLY A 37 -23.74 8.34 5.03
CA GLY A 37 -23.02 7.93 6.23
C GLY A 37 -21.52 7.72 5.98
N ARG A 38 -21.17 7.06 4.86
CA ARG A 38 -19.77 6.88 4.46
C ARG A 38 -19.06 8.19 4.11
N VAL A 39 -19.75 9.14 3.47
CA VAL A 39 -19.20 10.47 3.19
C VAL A 39 -19.01 11.25 4.50
N GLN A 40 -19.97 11.18 5.42
CA GLN A 40 -19.88 11.80 6.74
C GLN A 40 -18.74 11.22 7.59
N PHE A 41 -18.51 9.91 7.49
CA PHE A 41 -17.35 9.26 8.09
C PHE A 41 -16.05 9.90 7.60
N VAL A 42 -15.86 10.02 6.27
CA VAL A 42 -14.67 10.69 5.70
C VAL A 42 -14.54 12.14 6.19
N ARG A 43 -15.62 12.92 6.17
CA ARG A 43 -15.61 14.31 6.69
C ARG A 43 -15.15 14.38 8.14
N THR A 44 -15.69 13.49 8.99
CA THR A 44 -15.38 13.47 10.42
C THR A 44 -13.93 13.05 10.65
N THR A 45 -13.46 12.00 9.97
CA THR A 45 -12.06 11.56 10.02
C THR A 45 -11.10 12.66 9.59
N LEU A 46 -11.36 13.34 8.47
CA LEU A 46 -10.48 14.40 8.00
C LEU A 46 -10.41 15.57 8.99
N ARG A 47 -11.53 15.93 9.62
CA ARG A 47 -11.53 17.01 10.63
C ARG A 47 -10.78 16.66 11.90
N ASP A 48 -10.72 15.38 12.23
CA ASP A 48 -10.11 14.90 13.46
C ASP A 48 -8.59 14.71 13.30
N ILE A 49 -8.16 14.00 12.24
CA ILE A 49 -6.77 13.52 12.14
C ILE A 49 -6.01 13.99 10.90
N TYR A 50 -6.63 14.73 9.99
CA TYR A 50 -5.92 15.21 8.81
C TYR A 50 -4.89 16.27 9.18
N TYR A 51 -3.66 16.12 8.69
CA TYR A 51 -2.57 17.05 9.02
C TYR A 51 -2.91 18.52 8.67
N TRP A 52 -3.60 18.72 7.54
CA TRP A 52 -4.03 20.05 7.08
C TRP A 52 -5.52 20.32 7.35
N TYR A 53 -6.08 19.82 8.46
CA TYR A 53 -7.52 19.96 8.77
C TYR A 53 -8.03 21.41 8.73
N LYS A 54 -7.18 22.39 9.02
CA LYS A 54 -7.52 23.83 8.98
C LYS A 54 -7.78 24.37 7.57
N GLU A 55 -7.27 23.69 6.55
CA GLU A 55 -7.39 24.09 5.15
C GLU A 55 -8.56 23.39 4.45
N LEU A 56 -9.33 22.54 5.16
CA LEU A 56 -10.43 21.78 4.58
C LEU A 56 -11.60 22.71 4.21
N PRO A 57 -12.05 22.71 2.94
CA PRO A 57 -13.37 23.21 2.58
C PRO A 57 -14.48 22.42 3.31
N ASP A 58 -15.65 23.03 3.45
CA ASP A 58 -16.81 22.38 4.08
C ASP A 58 -18.05 22.34 3.17
N PRO A 59 -18.00 21.64 2.02
CA PRO A 59 -19.17 21.42 1.19
C PRO A 59 -20.16 20.46 1.87
N ASP A 60 -21.43 20.52 1.49
CA ASP A 60 -22.46 19.63 2.01
C ASP A 60 -22.17 18.15 1.64
N PRO A 61 -21.98 17.25 2.62
CA PRO A 61 -21.82 15.80 2.38
C PRO A 61 -22.90 15.18 1.48
N ALA A 62 -24.14 15.66 1.55
CA ALA A 62 -25.24 15.12 0.77
C ALA A 62 -25.12 15.39 -0.75
N SER A 63 -24.21 16.28 -1.15
CA SER A 63 -23.94 16.61 -2.56
C SER A 63 -23.02 15.60 -3.27
N PHE A 64 -22.52 14.57 -2.58
CA PHE A 64 -21.51 13.65 -3.11
C PHE A 64 -22.05 12.23 -3.27
N SER A 65 -21.75 11.62 -4.41
CA SER A 65 -22.18 10.26 -4.75
C SER A 65 -21.26 9.16 -4.22
N SER A 66 -20.08 9.51 -3.69
CA SER A 66 -19.13 8.56 -3.10
C SER A 66 -18.19 9.23 -2.08
N PRO A 67 -17.65 8.45 -1.13
CA PRO A 67 -16.60 8.92 -0.22
C PRO A 67 -15.35 9.43 -0.93
N ASP A 68 -14.94 8.77 -2.02
CA ASP A 68 -13.79 9.16 -2.83
C ASP A 68 -13.99 10.54 -3.47
N ALA A 69 -15.18 10.79 -4.04
CA ALA A 69 -15.51 12.09 -4.61
C ALA A 69 -15.48 13.21 -3.55
N TYR A 70 -15.90 12.91 -2.31
CA TYR A 70 -15.81 13.87 -1.21
C TYR A 70 -14.35 14.13 -0.81
N LEU A 71 -13.55 13.09 -0.58
CA LEU A 71 -12.12 13.23 -0.25
C LEU A 71 -11.38 14.06 -1.31
N GLU A 72 -11.60 13.75 -2.59
CA GLU A 72 -11.01 14.46 -3.71
C GLU A 72 -11.44 15.94 -3.79
N ALA A 73 -12.63 16.28 -3.29
CA ALA A 73 -13.11 17.65 -3.27
C ALA A 73 -12.56 18.47 -2.10
N VAL A 74 -12.29 17.84 -0.95
CA VAL A 74 -11.94 18.56 0.28
C VAL A 74 -10.46 18.50 0.67
N ARG A 75 -9.68 17.54 0.18
CA ARG A 75 -8.25 17.44 0.54
C ARG A 75 -7.48 18.69 0.12
N TYR A 76 -6.43 19.03 0.87
CA TYR A 76 -5.65 20.24 0.62
C TYR A 76 -4.73 20.07 -0.60
N LYS A 77 -5.29 20.29 -1.80
CA LYS A 77 -4.61 20.08 -3.09
C LYS A 77 -3.37 20.94 -3.31
N ALA A 78 -2.96 21.85 -2.42
CA ALA A 78 -1.64 22.45 -2.58
C ALA A 78 -0.53 21.44 -2.24
N LEU A 79 -0.76 20.57 -1.24
CA LEU A 79 0.25 19.64 -0.70
C LEU A 79 -0.18 18.17 -0.73
N ASP A 80 -1.48 17.89 -0.83
CA ASP A 80 -2.04 16.53 -0.86
C ASP A 80 -2.70 16.21 -2.21
N HIS A 81 -1.85 15.85 -3.18
CA HIS A 81 -2.31 15.43 -4.51
C HIS A 81 -2.50 13.92 -4.61
N THR A 82 -1.81 13.16 -3.77
CA THR A 82 -1.69 11.70 -3.89
C THR A 82 -1.55 10.94 -2.56
N TYR A 83 -1.43 11.64 -1.43
CA TYR A 83 -1.06 10.99 -0.16
C TYR A 83 -2.27 10.41 0.55
N SER A 84 -3.38 11.16 0.57
CA SER A 84 -4.65 10.67 1.13
C SER A 84 -5.47 9.96 0.06
N PHE A 85 -5.84 8.72 0.36
CA PHE A 85 -6.70 7.90 -0.48
C PHE A 85 -7.62 7.03 0.39
N ILE A 86 -8.65 6.47 -0.23
CA ILE A 86 -9.56 5.50 0.40
C ILE A 86 -9.22 4.11 -0.13
N THR A 87 -9.27 3.12 0.75
CA THR A 87 -9.13 1.71 0.40
C THR A 87 -10.17 0.91 1.17
N ASP A 88 -10.41 -0.33 0.76
CA ASP A 88 -11.27 -1.23 1.50
C ASP A 88 -10.54 -1.78 2.74
N ARG A 89 -11.29 -1.93 3.83
CA ARG A 89 -10.75 -2.38 5.12
C ARG A 89 -10.12 -3.77 5.01
N ALA A 90 -10.72 -4.70 4.27
CA ALA A 90 -10.23 -6.05 4.17
C ALA A 90 -8.86 -6.11 3.47
N SER A 91 -8.67 -5.39 2.37
CA SER A 91 -7.39 -5.26 1.68
C SER A 91 -6.36 -4.52 2.53
N ASN A 92 -6.75 -3.47 3.25
CA ASN A 92 -5.87 -2.78 4.18
C ASN A 92 -5.36 -3.72 5.28
N ASP A 93 -6.28 -4.45 5.92
CA ASP A 93 -5.97 -5.37 7.01
C ASP A 93 -5.09 -6.53 6.50
N ALA A 94 -5.42 -7.10 5.33
CA ALA A 94 -4.61 -8.15 4.69
C ALA A 94 -3.19 -7.65 4.32
N PHE A 95 -3.06 -6.42 3.83
CA PHE A 95 -1.75 -5.86 3.49
C PHE A 95 -0.90 -5.62 4.75
N PHE A 96 -1.43 -4.91 5.74
CA PHE A 96 -0.65 -4.53 6.93
C PHE A 96 -0.44 -5.66 7.93
N SER A 97 -1.37 -6.61 8.02
CA SER A 97 -1.29 -7.74 8.97
C SER A 97 -0.58 -8.93 8.37
N ASP A 98 -0.86 -9.24 7.10
CA ASP A 98 -0.44 -10.50 6.47
C ASP A 98 0.53 -10.32 5.29
N SER A 99 0.83 -9.08 4.89
CA SER A 99 1.59 -8.78 3.67
C SER A 99 0.94 -9.37 2.43
N GLN A 100 -0.40 -9.37 2.37
CA GLN A 100 -1.18 -10.02 1.34
C GLN A 100 -2.04 -9.04 0.53
N PHE A 101 -2.31 -9.41 -0.72
CA PHE A 101 -3.28 -8.74 -1.58
C PHE A 101 -3.89 -9.73 -2.57
N ILE A 102 -5.01 -9.36 -3.20
CA ILE A 102 -5.59 -10.16 -4.28
C ILE A 102 -5.08 -9.66 -5.63
N GLY A 103 -4.42 -10.52 -6.39
CA GLY A 103 -3.86 -10.12 -7.68
C GLY A 103 -3.20 -11.26 -8.45
N PHE A 104 -2.50 -10.88 -9.52
CA PHE A 104 -1.67 -11.78 -10.30
C PHE A 104 -0.24 -11.91 -9.74
N GLY A 105 0.17 -10.99 -8.88
CA GLY A 105 1.44 -11.07 -8.16
C GLY A 105 2.65 -10.51 -8.90
N PHE A 106 2.50 -9.37 -9.57
CA PHE A 106 3.61 -8.66 -10.20
C PHE A 106 3.42 -7.13 -10.10
N GLY A 107 4.52 -6.40 -10.22
CA GLY A 107 4.55 -4.95 -10.38
C GLY A 107 4.87 -4.57 -11.82
N THR A 108 4.43 -3.39 -12.26
CA THR A 108 4.78 -2.85 -13.59
C THR A 108 5.15 -1.38 -13.54
N MET A 109 5.81 -0.92 -14.60
CA MET A 109 6.10 0.49 -14.83
C MET A 109 6.05 0.78 -16.32
N LEU A 110 5.34 1.85 -16.68
CA LEU A 110 5.43 2.45 -18.01
C LEU A 110 6.68 3.34 -18.04
N VAL A 111 7.72 2.92 -18.75
CA VAL A 111 9.00 3.63 -18.87
C VAL A 111 8.87 4.76 -19.91
N THR A 112 8.27 4.44 -21.05
CA THR A 112 7.88 5.36 -22.13
C THR A 112 6.50 4.96 -22.63
N SER A 113 5.87 5.76 -23.49
CA SER A 113 4.54 5.44 -24.06
C SER A 113 4.48 4.13 -24.86
N ASP A 114 5.63 3.57 -25.22
CA ASP A 114 5.79 2.32 -25.97
C ASP A 114 6.60 1.25 -25.20
N ASP A 115 7.03 1.52 -23.96
CA ASP A 115 7.79 0.56 -23.15
C ASP A 115 7.13 0.32 -21.78
N TRP A 116 6.38 -0.77 -21.67
CA TRP A 116 5.74 -1.22 -20.43
C TRP A 116 6.44 -2.44 -19.87
N ARG A 117 7.03 -2.31 -18.68
CA ARG A 117 7.92 -3.30 -18.08
C ARG A 117 7.34 -3.92 -16.83
N VAL A 118 7.62 -5.21 -16.65
CA VAL A 118 7.47 -5.89 -15.35
C VAL A 118 8.60 -5.44 -14.44
N THR A 119 8.25 -4.83 -13.30
CA THR A 119 9.23 -4.43 -12.30
C THR A 119 9.52 -5.57 -11.34
N GLU A 120 8.51 -6.30 -10.90
CA GLU A 120 8.67 -7.33 -9.88
C GLU A 120 7.71 -8.48 -10.13
N VAL A 121 8.09 -9.69 -9.74
CA VAL A 121 7.20 -10.87 -9.76
C VAL A 121 7.35 -11.55 -8.41
N TYR A 122 6.23 -11.76 -7.71
CA TYR A 122 6.23 -12.38 -6.40
C TYR A 122 6.25 -13.91 -6.53
N PRO A 123 7.04 -14.62 -5.72
CA PRO A 123 7.11 -16.08 -5.77
C PRO A 123 5.75 -16.71 -5.45
N ALA A 124 5.49 -17.90 -6.00
CA ALA A 124 4.24 -18.64 -5.83
C ALA A 124 2.97 -17.82 -6.19
N SER A 125 3.10 -16.85 -7.10
CA SER A 125 1.99 -16.07 -7.63
C SER A 125 1.52 -16.59 -9.01
N PRO A 126 0.31 -16.22 -9.47
CA PRO A 126 -0.14 -16.53 -10.83
C PRO A 126 0.86 -16.08 -11.91
N ALA A 127 1.50 -14.92 -11.75
CA ALA A 127 2.48 -14.42 -12.70
C ALA A 127 3.78 -15.23 -12.71
N ALA A 128 4.26 -15.67 -11.54
CA ALA A 128 5.42 -16.55 -11.46
C ALA A 128 5.13 -17.92 -12.12
N GLU A 129 3.94 -18.47 -11.90
CA GLU A 129 3.51 -19.73 -12.53
C GLU A 129 3.36 -19.61 -14.05
N ALA A 130 3.03 -18.41 -14.54
CA ALA A 130 2.96 -18.09 -15.96
C ALA A 130 4.34 -17.82 -16.60
N GLY A 131 5.44 -17.94 -15.84
CA GLY A 131 6.80 -17.70 -16.34
C GLY A 131 7.12 -16.22 -16.54
N LEU A 132 6.35 -15.31 -15.93
CA LEU A 132 6.65 -13.88 -15.99
C LEU A 132 7.89 -13.59 -15.13
N GLU A 133 8.78 -12.76 -15.65
CA GLU A 133 10.01 -12.36 -14.96
C GLU A 133 10.20 -10.85 -14.97
N ARG A 134 10.96 -10.34 -14.00
CA ARG A 134 11.37 -8.93 -13.96
C ARG A 134 12.10 -8.57 -15.26
N GLY A 135 11.71 -7.44 -15.85
CA GLY A 135 12.30 -6.91 -17.09
C GLY A 135 11.56 -7.30 -18.37
N ALA A 136 10.62 -8.25 -18.30
CA ALA A 136 9.75 -8.60 -19.42
C ALA A 136 8.95 -7.38 -19.90
N HIS A 137 8.72 -7.30 -21.21
CA HIS A 137 7.86 -6.28 -21.82
C HIS A 137 6.42 -6.78 -21.89
N ILE A 138 5.48 -6.00 -21.39
CA ILE A 138 4.05 -6.27 -21.52
C ILE A 138 3.57 -5.65 -22.84
N LEU A 139 2.99 -6.48 -23.72
CA LEU A 139 2.62 -6.08 -25.08
C LEU A 139 1.10 -5.86 -25.20
N VAL A 140 0.33 -6.83 -24.71
CA VAL A 140 -1.13 -6.87 -24.79
C VAL A 140 -1.69 -7.36 -23.46
N VAL A 141 -2.73 -6.72 -22.94
CA VAL A 141 -3.48 -7.21 -21.78
C VAL A 141 -4.96 -7.20 -22.11
N ASN A 142 -5.65 -8.31 -21.86
CA ASN A 142 -7.07 -8.47 -22.14
C ASN A 142 -7.46 -8.05 -23.57
N GLY A 143 -6.64 -8.43 -24.55
CA GLY A 143 -6.82 -8.12 -25.97
C GLY A 143 -6.49 -6.67 -26.37
N ARG A 144 -6.03 -5.83 -25.45
CA ARG A 144 -5.70 -4.41 -25.71
C ARG A 144 -4.18 -4.20 -25.73
N ALA A 145 -3.68 -3.71 -26.85
CA ALA A 145 -2.28 -3.36 -27.03
C ALA A 145 -1.89 -2.13 -26.20
N LEU A 146 -0.61 -2.05 -25.79
CA LEU A 146 -0.08 -0.93 -25.00
C LEU A 146 -0.44 0.45 -25.56
N ALA A 147 -0.29 0.66 -26.87
CA ALA A 147 -0.60 1.94 -27.50
C ALA A 147 -2.07 2.38 -27.26
N SER A 148 -3.02 1.42 -27.30
CA SER A 148 -4.42 1.69 -26.97
C SER A 148 -4.58 2.06 -25.50
N LEU A 149 -3.95 1.31 -24.58
CA LEU A 149 -4.04 1.57 -23.14
C LEU A 149 -3.46 2.93 -22.75
N VAL A 150 -2.35 3.33 -23.36
CA VAL A 150 -1.75 4.66 -23.14
C VAL A 150 -2.67 5.76 -23.66
N SER A 151 -3.24 5.59 -24.86
CA SER A 151 -4.13 6.60 -25.46
C SER A 151 -5.42 6.84 -24.65
N THR A 152 -5.94 5.81 -23.99
CA THR A 152 -7.18 5.90 -23.21
C THR A 152 -6.95 6.14 -21.72
N GLY A 153 -5.70 6.02 -21.24
CA GLY A 153 -5.37 6.13 -19.82
C GLY A 153 -5.73 4.90 -18.98
N ASP A 154 -5.99 3.75 -19.61
CA ASP A 154 -6.50 2.54 -18.93
C ASP A 154 -5.41 1.64 -18.34
N ILE A 155 -4.14 2.03 -18.40
CA ILE A 155 -3.01 1.17 -18.01
C ILE A 155 -3.11 0.68 -16.56
N ASN A 156 -3.69 1.48 -15.66
CA ASN A 156 -3.85 1.13 -14.24
C ASN A 156 -5.11 0.30 -13.96
N THR A 157 -6.11 0.36 -14.84
CA THR A 157 -7.43 -0.29 -14.65
C THR A 157 -7.57 -1.58 -15.45
N ILE A 158 -6.72 -1.79 -16.46
CA ILE A 158 -6.80 -2.90 -17.41
C ILE A 158 -6.78 -4.29 -16.77
N PHE A 159 -6.18 -4.43 -15.58
CA PHE A 159 -6.12 -5.69 -14.85
C PHE A 159 -7.43 -6.05 -14.13
N GLY A 160 -8.45 -5.20 -14.19
CA GLY A 160 -9.74 -5.43 -13.55
C GLY A 160 -9.70 -5.39 -12.02
N PRO A 161 -10.84 -5.67 -11.35
CA PRO A 161 -10.96 -5.56 -9.90
C PRO A 161 -10.11 -6.60 -9.15
N SER A 162 -9.72 -6.29 -7.92
CA SER A 162 -8.98 -7.18 -7.00
C SER A 162 -9.92 -8.22 -6.38
N THR A 163 -10.50 -9.07 -7.23
CA THR A 163 -11.44 -10.13 -6.84
C THR A 163 -10.83 -11.50 -7.15
N VAL A 164 -10.92 -12.43 -6.20
CA VAL A 164 -10.45 -13.81 -6.40
C VAL A 164 -11.25 -14.44 -7.55
N GLY A 165 -10.55 -15.13 -8.45
CA GLY A 165 -11.17 -15.75 -9.62
C GLY A 165 -11.25 -14.84 -10.85
N THR A 166 -10.93 -13.54 -10.74
CA THR A 166 -10.83 -12.67 -11.92
C THR A 166 -9.73 -13.20 -12.86
N VAL A 167 -10.11 -13.52 -14.08
CA VAL A 167 -9.22 -14.01 -15.13
C VAL A 167 -8.71 -12.84 -15.97
N GLY A 168 -7.43 -12.86 -16.33
CA GLY A 168 -6.85 -11.93 -17.30
C GLY A 168 -5.91 -12.64 -18.26
N THR A 169 -5.81 -12.12 -19.48
CA THR A 169 -4.83 -12.56 -20.47
C THR A 169 -3.73 -11.52 -20.65
N MET A 170 -2.51 -12.00 -20.88
CA MET A 170 -1.36 -11.15 -21.14
C MET A 170 -0.51 -11.76 -22.24
N GLN A 171 -0.09 -10.93 -23.19
CA GLN A 171 1.03 -11.21 -24.06
C GLN A 171 2.25 -10.43 -23.57
N PHE A 172 3.36 -11.11 -23.32
CA PHE A 172 4.61 -10.48 -22.91
C PHE A 172 5.80 -11.02 -23.70
N ARG A 173 6.83 -10.19 -23.83
CA ARG A 173 8.15 -10.60 -24.34
C ARG A 173 9.10 -10.76 -23.16
N ASP A 174 9.67 -11.95 -22.99
CA ASP A 174 10.65 -12.20 -21.93
C ASP A 174 11.99 -11.48 -22.20
N VAL A 175 12.91 -11.58 -21.24
CA VAL A 175 14.24 -10.96 -21.34
C VAL A 175 15.13 -11.59 -22.45
N GLY A 176 14.80 -12.80 -22.89
CA GLY A 176 15.45 -13.49 -24.01
C GLY A 176 14.86 -13.12 -25.38
N GLY A 177 13.74 -12.38 -25.41
CA GLY A 177 13.06 -11.95 -26.64
C GLY A 177 11.92 -12.85 -27.09
N THR A 178 11.61 -13.94 -26.37
CA THR A 178 10.51 -14.84 -26.72
C THR A 178 9.17 -14.23 -26.30
N VAL A 179 8.15 -14.37 -27.14
CA VAL A 179 6.80 -13.90 -26.84
C VAL A 179 5.98 -15.05 -26.25
N HIS A 180 5.30 -14.77 -25.15
CA HIS A 180 4.44 -15.69 -24.43
C HIS A 180 3.03 -15.13 -24.36
N ASP A 181 2.04 -15.99 -24.58
CA ASP A 181 0.62 -15.70 -24.34
C ASP A 181 0.17 -16.49 -23.12
N VAL A 182 -0.27 -15.79 -22.08
CA VAL A 182 -0.62 -16.41 -20.80
C VAL A 182 -2.01 -16.00 -20.35
N GLN A 183 -2.67 -16.91 -19.65
CA GLN A 183 -3.88 -16.65 -18.90
C GLN A 183 -3.59 -16.86 -17.42
N MET A 184 -3.94 -15.87 -16.61
CA MET A 184 -3.75 -15.90 -15.17
C MET A 184 -5.09 -15.69 -14.47
N THR A 185 -5.20 -16.23 -13.26
CA THR A 185 -6.38 -16.05 -12.40
C THR A 185 -5.95 -15.41 -11.08
N LYS A 186 -6.60 -14.31 -10.70
CA LYS A 186 -6.30 -13.63 -9.44
C LYS A 186 -6.61 -14.52 -8.24
N ARG A 187 -5.71 -14.50 -7.28
CA ARG A 187 -5.87 -15.13 -5.96
C ARG A 187 -5.15 -14.28 -4.92
N VAL A 188 -5.21 -14.70 -3.66
CA VAL A 188 -4.37 -14.13 -2.60
C VAL A 188 -2.90 -14.37 -2.93
N VAL A 189 -2.11 -13.31 -2.92
CA VAL A 189 -0.66 -13.31 -3.12
C VAL A 189 -0.01 -12.73 -1.87
N THR A 190 0.98 -13.43 -1.35
CA THR A 190 1.83 -12.95 -0.25
C THR A 190 3.06 -12.26 -0.81
N ILE A 191 3.34 -11.04 -0.35
CA ILE A 191 4.56 -10.30 -0.64
C ILE A 191 5.62 -10.70 0.40
N PRO A 192 6.74 -11.32 -0.01
CA PRO A 192 7.85 -11.55 0.91
C PRO A 192 8.48 -10.21 1.30
N THR A 193 8.40 -9.84 2.57
CA THR A 193 8.78 -8.50 3.08
C THR A 193 10.29 -8.25 2.93
N ALA A 194 11.14 -9.12 3.49
CA ALA A 194 12.58 -9.18 3.23
C ALA A 194 12.87 -10.25 2.16
N SER A 195 12.59 -9.93 0.90
CA SER A 195 12.49 -10.90 -0.18
C SER A 195 13.80 -11.52 -0.68
N LEU A 196 14.95 -10.88 -0.39
CA LEU A 196 16.26 -11.39 -0.76
C LEU A 196 17.29 -10.90 0.24
N THR A 197 17.94 -11.84 0.92
CA THR A 197 19.07 -11.59 1.82
C THR A 197 20.29 -12.35 1.31
N ARG A 198 21.37 -11.62 1.02
CA ARG A 198 22.62 -12.21 0.49
C ARG A 198 23.84 -11.41 0.92
N THR A 199 25.01 -12.04 0.85
CA THR A 199 26.30 -11.36 0.99
C THR A 199 27.11 -11.44 -0.31
N PHE A 200 27.99 -10.46 -0.52
CA PHE A 200 29.00 -10.50 -1.57
C PHE A 200 30.32 -9.89 -1.10
N ALA A 201 31.42 -10.47 -1.55
CA ALA A 201 32.75 -9.93 -1.30
C ALA A 201 33.04 -8.78 -2.28
N SER A 202 33.51 -7.64 -1.77
CA SER A 202 33.90 -6.49 -2.60
C SER A 202 35.01 -5.69 -1.94
N GLY A 203 36.19 -5.66 -2.56
CA GLY A 203 37.33 -4.88 -2.07
C GLY A 203 37.76 -5.21 -0.64
N GLY A 204 37.74 -6.50 -0.26
CA GLY A 204 38.06 -6.96 1.10
C GLY A 204 36.95 -6.77 2.14
N ARG A 205 35.77 -6.29 1.73
CA ARG A 205 34.58 -6.14 2.58
C ARG A 205 33.56 -7.22 2.28
N VAL A 206 32.69 -7.51 3.25
CA VAL A 206 31.53 -8.39 3.08
C VAL A 206 30.31 -7.50 3.10
N VAL A 207 29.69 -7.33 1.94
CA VAL A 207 28.52 -6.47 1.77
C VAL A 207 27.28 -7.32 1.89
N GLY A 208 26.47 -7.04 2.91
CA GLY A 208 25.12 -7.56 3.04
C GLY A 208 24.17 -6.82 2.11
N TYR A 209 23.20 -7.53 1.56
CA TYR A 209 22.14 -6.95 0.73
C TYR A 209 20.80 -7.48 1.18
N ILE A 210 19.85 -6.55 1.37
CA ILE A 210 18.46 -6.86 1.68
C ILE A 210 17.58 -6.15 0.65
N ASN A 211 16.75 -6.91 -0.08
CA ASN A 211 15.62 -6.35 -0.83
C ASN A 211 14.39 -6.31 0.09
N PHE A 212 14.04 -5.11 0.53
CA PHE A 212 12.98 -4.87 1.50
C PHE A 212 11.77 -4.16 0.85
N ARG A 213 10.63 -4.85 0.80
CA ARG A 213 9.51 -4.50 -0.08
C ARG A 213 8.40 -3.66 0.54
N ASN A 214 8.15 -3.79 1.84
CA ASN A 214 7.06 -3.08 2.51
C ASN A 214 7.22 -3.09 4.03
N PHE A 215 6.73 -2.03 4.67
CA PHE A 215 6.78 -1.86 6.12
C PHE A 215 5.48 -2.37 6.74
N VAL A 216 5.34 -3.68 6.90
CA VAL A 216 4.11 -4.34 7.39
C VAL A 216 4.41 -5.25 8.58
N THR A 217 3.40 -5.70 9.33
CA THR A 217 3.62 -6.46 10.58
C THR A 217 4.55 -7.68 10.42
N PRO A 218 4.43 -8.51 9.37
CA PRO A 218 5.34 -9.65 9.16
C PRO A 218 6.79 -9.24 8.87
N ALA A 219 7.05 -7.98 8.52
CA ALA A 219 8.39 -7.50 8.21
C ALA A 219 9.32 -7.49 9.42
N THR A 220 8.80 -7.31 10.65
CA THR A 220 9.63 -7.28 11.86
C THR A 220 10.45 -8.56 12.01
N ALA A 221 9.79 -9.73 12.00
CA ALA A 221 10.47 -11.01 12.12
C ALA A 221 11.37 -11.32 10.91
N ALA A 222 10.94 -10.93 9.70
CA ALA A 222 11.73 -11.12 8.49
C ALA A 222 13.02 -10.29 8.49
N LEU A 223 12.97 -9.06 9.03
CA LEU A 223 14.15 -8.21 9.20
C LEU A 223 15.08 -8.80 10.26
N ASP A 224 14.58 -9.22 11.41
CA ASP A 224 15.42 -9.84 12.45
C ASP A 224 16.17 -11.06 11.90
N GLN A 225 15.48 -11.93 11.15
CA GLN A 225 16.09 -13.07 10.48
C GLN A 225 17.13 -12.64 9.44
N ALA A 226 16.82 -11.66 8.60
CA ALA A 226 17.73 -11.16 7.58
C ALA A 226 19.02 -10.59 8.20
N PHE A 227 18.91 -9.78 9.24
CA PHE A 227 20.07 -9.21 9.92
C PHE A 227 20.90 -10.27 10.65
N ALA A 228 20.27 -11.24 11.31
CA ALA A 228 20.98 -12.37 11.92
C ALA A 228 21.76 -13.19 10.86
N GLN A 229 21.17 -13.41 9.69
CA GLN A 229 21.85 -14.07 8.57
C GLN A 229 23.08 -13.26 8.11
N LEU A 230 22.94 -11.95 7.91
CA LEU A 230 24.04 -11.09 7.48
C LEU A 230 25.17 -11.02 8.53
N GLU A 231 24.82 -10.93 9.81
CA GLU A 231 25.78 -10.94 10.92
C GLU A 231 26.55 -12.26 10.97
N SER A 232 25.87 -13.40 10.88
CA SER A 232 26.52 -14.72 10.86
C SER A 232 27.47 -14.91 9.66
N ALA A 233 27.19 -14.22 8.56
CA ALA A 233 28.02 -14.20 7.36
C ALA A 233 29.16 -13.16 7.42
N GLY A 234 29.29 -12.42 8.53
CA GLY A 234 30.34 -11.43 8.75
C GLY A 234 30.18 -10.15 7.92
N ALA A 235 28.96 -9.80 7.51
CA ALA A 235 28.70 -8.58 6.74
C ALA A 235 29.07 -7.33 7.55
N ASN A 236 29.85 -6.43 6.96
CA ASN A 236 30.30 -5.17 7.55
C ASN A 236 29.94 -3.93 6.72
N GLU A 237 29.30 -4.13 5.58
CA GLU A 237 28.67 -3.11 4.75
C GLU A 237 27.23 -3.55 4.45
N LEU A 238 26.33 -2.60 4.17
CA LEU A 238 24.94 -2.88 3.86
C LEU A 238 24.46 -2.13 2.62
N VAL A 239 23.84 -2.86 1.70
CA VAL A 239 22.97 -2.31 0.66
C VAL A 239 21.54 -2.66 1.02
N LEU A 240 20.78 -1.65 1.42
CA LEU A 240 19.33 -1.75 1.62
C LEU A 240 18.63 -1.30 0.34
N ASP A 241 17.99 -2.24 -0.34
CA ASP A 241 17.23 -1.97 -1.56
C ASP A 241 15.76 -1.74 -1.21
N LEU A 242 15.32 -0.48 -1.36
CA LEU A 242 13.95 -0.01 -1.13
C LEU A 242 13.24 0.35 -2.44
N ARG A 243 13.75 -0.09 -3.59
CA ARG A 243 13.07 0.18 -4.87
C ARG A 243 11.70 -0.48 -4.85
N TYR A 244 10.69 0.27 -5.30
CA TYR A 244 9.28 -0.14 -5.31
C TYR A 244 8.66 -0.41 -3.92
N ASN A 245 9.36 -0.03 -2.84
CA ASN A 245 8.79 -0.08 -1.49
C ASN A 245 7.85 1.12 -1.29
N GLY A 246 6.55 0.84 -1.14
CA GLY A 246 5.50 1.85 -0.94
C GLY A 246 5.42 2.44 0.47
N GLY A 247 6.29 2.02 1.39
CA GLY A 247 6.26 2.43 2.78
C GLY A 247 5.40 1.51 3.66
N GLY A 248 4.78 2.09 4.68
CA GLY A 248 3.90 1.42 5.63
C GLY A 248 4.11 1.87 7.07
N LEU A 249 4.11 0.91 8.00
CA LEU A 249 4.16 1.12 9.44
C LEU A 249 5.47 1.79 9.90
N VAL A 250 5.34 2.93 10.57
CA VAL A 250 6.45 3.66 11.18
C VAL A 250 7.17 2.83 12.24
N SER A 251 6.46 1.94 12.95
CA SER A 251 7.05 1.01 13.91
C SER A 251 8.04 0.03 13.28
N VAL A 252 7.77 -0.43 12.06
CA VAL A 252 8.69 -1.30 11.30
C VAL A 252 9.90 -0.49 10.81
N ALA A 253 9.70 0.78 10.45
CA ALA A 253 10.81 1.67 10.10
C ALA A 253 11.74 1.93 11.30
N GLN A 254 11.17 2.07 12.49
CA GLN A 254 11.94 2.14 13.73
C GLN A 254 12.74 0.85 13.97
N GLN A 255 12.14 -0.32 13.77
CA GLN A 255 12.84 -1.60 13.88
C GLN A 255 14.02 -1.67 12.90
N LEU A 256 13.79 -1.39 11.62
CA LEU A 256 14.81 -1.43 10.58
C LEU A 256 15.98 -0.49 10.90
N THR A 257 15.69 0.74 11.31
CA THR A 257 16.75 1.70 11.66
C THR A 257 17.49 1.34 12.95
N SER A 258 16.82 0.67 13.90
CA SER A 258 17.47 0.12 15.10
C SER A 258 18.41 -1.03 14.75
N LEU A 259 18.03 -1.92 13.82
CA LEU A 259 18.88 -3.01 13.33
C LEU A 259 20.12 -2.47 12.59
N ILE A 260 19.97 -1.41 11.79
CA ILE A 260 21.09 -0.78 11.07
C ILE A 260 22.00 0.00 12.02
N GLY A 261 21.42 0.79 12.92
CA GLY A 261 22.14 1.68 13.83
C GLY A 261 22.84 0.93 14.98
N GLY A 262 22.22 -0.16 15.45
CA GLY A 262 22.67 -0.90 16.62
C GLY A 262 22.71 -0.02 17.86
N SER A 263 23.78 -0.17 18.66
CA SER A 263 23.96 0.62 19.90
C SER A 263 24.04 2.13 19.67
N ARG A 264 24.38 2.59 18.45
CA ARG A 264 24.52 4.02 18.10
C ARG A 264 23.19 4.77 18.15
N THR A 265 22.07 4.07 17.95
CA THR A 265 20.72 4.65 17.97
C THR A 265 19.99 4.41 19.29
N SER A 266 20.63 3.74 20.26
CA SER A 266 20.01 3.46 21.56
C SER A 266 19.63 4.74 22.30
N GLY A 267 18.37 4.82 22.74
CA GLY A 267 17.81 5.99 23.45
C GLY A 267 17.70 7.26 22.60
N LYS A 268 17.83 7.17 21.27
CA LYS A 268 17.66 8.32 20.36
C LYS A 268 16.22 8.39 19.86
N LEU A 269 15.74 9.61 19.68
CA LEU A 269 14.42 9.88 19.10
C LEU A 269 14.40 9.44 17.63
N PHE A 270 13.36 8.70 17.23
CA PHE A 270 13.13 8.29 15.85
C PHE A 270 12.10 9.17 15.14
N VAL A 271 10.91 9.31 15.75
CA VAL A 271 9.79 10.11 15.25
C VAL A 271 9.07 10.77 16.42
N GLN A 272 8.49 11.95 16.20
CA GLN A 272 7.69 12.72 17.17
C GLN A 272 6.32 13.04 16.58
#